data_AF-K9W2Y3-F1
#
_entry.id   AF-K9W2Y3-F1
#
_cell.length_a   1.000
_cell.length_b   1.000
_cell.length_c   1.000
_cell.angle_alpha   90.00
_cell.angle_beta   90.00
_cell.angle_gamma   90.00
#
_symmetry.space_group_name_H-M   'P 1'
#
loop_
_entity.id
_entity.type
_entity.pdbx_description
1 polymer ?
#
loop_
_entity_poly.entity_id
_entity_poly.type
_entity_poly.pdbx_seq_one_letter_code
_entity_poly.pdbx_strand_id
1 'polypeptide(L)'
;MDAMTLHHQGVVKMAKEAQQKSQPPEIKKLAGEIIKAQNKEIGQLKQWRQAWYPKAGNQWVCSGKEGKSTVPMSICKTWGNFDR
;
A
#
# COMPACT_ATOMS: atom_id res chain seq x y z
N MET A 1 -1.79 5.87 -9.62
CA MET A 1 -2.55 5.70 -8.37
C MET A 1 -2.34 4.33 -7.78
N ASP A 2 -2.45 3.27 -8.58
CA ASP A 2 -2.31 1.90 -8.12
C ASP A 2 -0.96 1.66 -7.41
N ALA A 3 0.15 2.08 -8.00
CA ALA A 3 1.47 1.98 -7.38
C ALA A 3 1.58 2.70 -6.01
N MET A 4 0.93 3.86 -5.84
CA MET A 4 0.92 4.57 -4.55
C MET A 4 -0.02 3.91 -3.55
N THR A 5 -1.19 3.42 -3.96
CA THR A 5 -2.04 2.60 -3.08
C THR A 5 -1.25 1.42 -2.51
N LEU A 6 -0.42 0.78 -3.33
CA LEU A 6 0.41 -0.34 -2.93
C LEU A 6 1.56 0.07 -2.00
N HIS A 7 2.27 1.15 -2.32
CA HIS A 7 3.28 1.74 -1.44
C HIS A 7 2.70 2.02 -0.04
N HIS A 8 1.52 2.62 0.04
CA HIS A 8 0.85 2.94 1.30
C HIS A 8 0.42 1.68 2.06
N GLN A 9 -0.08 0.65 1.36
CA GLN A 9 -0.40 -0.65 1.98
C GLN A 9 0.83 -1.32 2.61
N GLY A 10 2.00 -1.21 1.96
CA GLY A 10 3.27 -1.65 2.52
C GLY A 10 3.60 -0.93 3.82
N VAL A 11 3.46 0.39 3.87
CA VAL A 11 3.67 1.19 5.10
C VAL A 11 2.69 0.78 6.20
N VAL A 12 1.40 0.59 5.88
CA VAL A 12 0.40 0.13 6.86
C VAL A 12 0.77 -1.23 7.44
N LYS A 13 1.31 -2.15 6.64
CA LYS A 13 1.77 -3.46 7.12
C LYS A 13 2.93 -3.30 8.11
N MET A 14 3.97 -2.56 7.73
CA MET A 14 5.13 -2.32 8.61
C MET A 14 4.72 -1.60 9.90
N ALA A 15 3.83 -0.60 9.81
CA ALA A 15 3.35 0.12 10.98
C ALA A 15 2.52 -0.78 11.91
N LYS A 16 1.70 -1.70 11.38
CA LYS A 16 1.02 -2.70 12.22
C LYS A 16 1.99 -3.60 12.97
N GLU A 17 3.07 -4.01 12.32
CA GLU A 17 4.11 -4.80 12.98
C GLU A 17 4.82 -4.01 14.09
N ALA A 18 5.18 -2.75 13.84
CA ALA A 18 5.76 -1.88 14.86
C ALA A 18 4.79 -1.67 16.04
N GLN A 19 3.51 -1.43 15.75
CA GLN A 19 2.49 -1.26 16.80
C GLN A 19 2.36 -2.50 17.71
N GLN A 20 2.52 -3.70 17.15
CA GLN A 20 2.41 -4.95 17.89
C GLN A 20 3.71 -5.34 18.61
N LYS A 21 4.87 -5.15 17.96
CA LYS A 21 6.16 -5.71 18.40
C LYS A 21 7.02 -4.72 19.19
N SER A 22 6.82 -3.41 19.04
CA SER A 22 7.64 -2.41 19.74
C SER A 22 7.34 -2.39 21.25
N GLN A 23 8.35 -2.13 22.08
CA GLN A 23 8.18 -1.96 23.53
C GLN A 23 7.86 -0.50 23.93
N PRO A 24 8.51 0.54 23.36
CA PRO A 24 8.22 1.91 23.76
C PRO A 24 6.80 2.32 23.37
N PRO A 25 5.99 2.87 24.30
CA PRO A 25 4.61 3.27 24.03
C PRO A 25 4.52 4.40 22.99
N GLU A 26 5.54 5.26 22.90
CA GLU A 26 5.63 6.32 21.90
C GLU A 26 5.68 5.76 20.48
N ILE A 27 6.41 4.66 20.28
CA ILE A 27 6.51 4.00 18.96
C ILE A 27 5.18 3.33 18.58
N LYS A 28 4.48 2.71 19.55
CA LYS A 28 3.13 2.17 19.30
C LYS A 28 2.14 3.25 18.92
N LYS A 29 2.21 4.41 19.58
CA LYS A 29 1.37 5.56 19.27
C LYS A 29 1.66 6.10 17.87
N LEU A 30 2.92 6.35 17.56
CA LEU A 30 3.35 6.81 16.22
C LEU A 30 2.91 5.83 15.13
N ALA A 31 3.06 4.52 15.36
CA ALA A 31 2.61 3.49 14.44
C ALA A 31 1.10 3.56 14.18
N GLY A 32 0.28 3.78 15.23
CA GLY A 32 -1.16 4.00 15.10
C GLY A 32 -1.52 5.25 14.27
N GLU A 33 -0.79 6.35 14.47
CA GLU A 33 -0.97 7.58 13.71
C GLU A 33 -0.62 7.40 12.22
N ILE A 34 0.49 6.70 11.93
CA ILE A 34 0.88 6.33 10.57
C ILE A 34 -0.21 5.47 9.91
N ILE A 35 -0.71 4.43 10.58
CA ILE A 35 -1.78 3.58 10.04
C ILE A 35 -3.00 4.42 9.68
N LYS A 36 -3.40 5.36 10.55
CA LYS A 36 -4.57 6.23 10.31
C LYS A 36 -4.35 7.15 9.10
N ALA A 37 -3.19 7.81 9.02
CA ALA A 37 -2.87 8.71 7.91
C ALA A 37 -2.81 7.96 6.58
N GLN A 38 -2.10 6.84 6.53
CA GLN A 38 -1.92 6.06 5.30
C GLN A 38 -3.24 5.46 4.80
N ASN A 39 -4.12 5.00 5.70
CA ASN A 39 -5.44 4.52 5.30
C ASN A 39 -6.35 5.62 4.75
N LYS A 40 -6.23 6.85 5.28
CA LYS A 40 -6.96 8.01 4.74
C LYS A 40 -6.54 8.28 3.29
N GLU A 41 -5.24 8.29 3.03
CA GLU A 41 -4.70 8.53 1.69
C GLU A 41 -5.03 7.37 0.72
N ILE A 42 -5.00 6.12 1.17
CA ILE A 42 -5.51 4.98 0.38
C ILE A 42 -6.97 5.19 -0.05
N GLY A 43 -7.81 5.73 0.84
CA GLY A 43 -9.20 6.07 0.53
C GLY A 43 -9.31 7.13 -0.57
N GLN A 44 -8.50 8.18 -0.50
CA GLN A 44 -8.45 9.24 -1.50
C GLN A 44 -7.94 8.72 -2.85
N LEU A 45 -6.87 7.92 -2.85
CA LEU A 45 -6.32 7.29 -4.05
C LEU A 45 -7.34 6.37 -4.73
N LYS A 46 -8.15 5.64 -3.96
CA LYS A 46 -9.28 4.83 -4.48
C LYS A 46 -10.31 5.70 -5.18
N GLN A 47 -10.71 6.80 -4.56
CA GLN A 47 -11.70 7.73 -5.12
C GLN A 47 -11.19 8.36 -6.42
N TRP A 48 -9.95 8.86 -6.43
CA TRP A 48 -9.35 9.43 -7.64
C TRP A 48 -9.21 8.40 -8.76
N ARG A 49 -8.88 7.15 -8.43
CA ARG A 49 -8.78 6.07 -9.42
C ARG A 49 -10.11 5.82 -10.11
N GLN A 50 -11.20 5.75 -9.35
CA GLN A 50 -12.53 5.56 -9.90
C GLN A 50 -12.97 6.78 -10.72
N ALA A 51 -12.68 7.99 -10.24
CA ALA A 51 -13.06 9.22 -10.92
C ALA A 51 -12.33 9.41 -12.26
N TRP A 52 -11.02 9.14 -12.32
CA TRP A 52 -10.22 9.39 -13.54
C TRP A 52 -10.17 8.18 -14.47
N TYR A 53 -10.38 6.96 -13.94
CA TYR A 53 -10.35 5.72 -14.71
C TYR A 53 -11.59 4.85 -14.46
N PRO A 54 -12.79 5.31 -14.82
CA PRO A 54 -14.04 4.60 -14.52
C PRO A 54 -14.18 3.24 -15.22
N LYS A 55 -13.42 3.00 -16.30
CA LYS A 55 -13.36 1.71 -17.01
C LYS A 55 -12.28 0.77 -16.48
N ALA A 56 -11.40 1.24 -15.58
CA ALA A 56 -10.39 0.38 -14.99
C ALA A 56 -11.06 -0.56 -13.98
N GLY A 57 -10.85 -1.87 -14.14
CA GLY A 57 -11.39 -2.87 -13.21
C GLY A 57 -10.88 -2.67 -11.77
N ASN A 58 -11.49 -3.37 -10.81
CA ASN A 58 -11.20 -3.24 -9.36
C ASN A 58 -9.84 -3.78 -8.93
N GLN A 59 -9.01 -4.24 -9.86
CA GLN A 59 -7.72 -4.83 -9.57
C GLN A 59 -6.63 -3.76 -9.58
N TRP A 60 -5.87 -3.67 -8.49
CA TRP A 60 -4.64 -2.88 -8.43
C TRP A 60 -3.60 -3.51 -9.36
N VAL A 61 -3.02 -2.69 -10.24
CA VAL A 61 -1.92 -3.11 -11.10
C VAL A 61 -0.62 -2.43 -10.67
N CYS A 62 0.49 -3.12 -10.86
CA CYS A 62 1.81 -2.52 -10.74
C CYS A 62 2.56 -2.60 -12.08
N SER A 63 3.64 -1.85 -12.20
CA SER A 63 4.57 -1.99 -13.31
C SER A 63 5.24 -3.37 -13.28
N GLY A 64 5.06 -4.16 -14.34
CA GLY A 64 5.76 -5.43 -14.50
C GLY A 64 7.22 -5.22 -14.90
N LYS A 65 8.04 -6.27 -14.79
CA LYS A 65 9.36 -6.31 -15.45
C LYS A 65 9.19 -6.64 -16.94
N GLU A 66 10.13 -6.13 -17.75
CA GLU A 66 10.38 -6.36 -19.19
C GLU A 66 9.25 -7.07 -19.97
N GLY A 67 8.49 -6.31 -20.76
CA GLY A 67 7.50 -6.81 -21.72
C GLY A 67 6.05 -6.88 -21.23
N LYS A 68 5.77 -6.68 -19.93
CA LYS A 68 4.41 -6.51 -19.41
C LYS A 68 4.26 -5.14 -18.74
N SER A 69 3.65 -4.19 -19.46
CA SER A 69 3.49 -2.80 -18.99
C SER A 69 2.74 -2.70 -17.64
N THR A 70 1.83 -3.63 -17.36
CA THR A 70 1.11 -3.73 -16.09
C THR A 70 0.84 -5.19 -15.71
N VAL A 71 1.08 -5.56 -14.46
CA VAL A 71 0.72 -6.89 -13.91
C VAL A 71 -0.24 -6.76 -12.72
N PRO A 72 -1.15 -7.73 -12.51
CA PRO A 72 -1.93 -7.85 -11.28
C PRO A 72 -1.06 -7.75 -10.02
N MET A 73 -1.58 -7.13 -8.97
CA MET A 73 -0.84 -7.04 -7.71
C MET A 73 -0.43 -8.39 -7.12
N SER A 74 -1.25 -9.43 -7.30
CA SER A 74 -0.93 -10.79 -6.86
C SER A 74 0.40 -11.31 -7.44
N ILE A 75 0.80 -10.81 -8.61
CA ILE A 75 2.03 -11.18 -9.33
C ILE A 75 3.19 -10.23 -8.95
N CYS A 76 2.88 -9.01 -8.52
CA CYS A 76 3.84 -7.96 -8.20
C CYS A 76 4.51 -8.11 -6.82
N LYS A 77 4.76 -9.33 -6.35
CA LYS A 77 5.42 -9.59 -5.06
C LYS A 77 6.92 -9.24 -5.03
N THR A 78 7.39 -8.31 -5.86
CA THR A 78 8.83 -7.96 -5.92
C THR A 78 9.06 -6.45 -5.95
N TRP A 79 8.62 -5.77 -4.89
CA TRP A 79 9.29 -4.58 -4.38
C TRP A 79 9.65 -4.85 -2.92
N GLY A 80 10.85 -5.41 -2.72
CA GLY A 80 11.44 -5.69 -1.42
C GLY A 80 10.86 -6.91 -0.71
N ASN A 81 11.70 -7.92 -0.49
CA ASN A 81 11.46 -8.98 0.50
C ASN A 81 11.35 -8.34 1.90
N PHE A 82 10.21 -7.75 2.24
CA PHE A 82 9.89 -7.29 3.61
C PHE A 82 9.26 -8.41 4.46
N ASP A 83 9.18 -9.62 3.91
CA ASP A 83 8.69 -10.85 4.56
C ASP A 83 9.83 -11.81 4.95
N ARG A 84 11.06 -11.31 5.16
CA ARG A 84 12.17 -12.07 5.76
C ARG A 84 12.62 -11.41 7.06
#